data_AF-A0A6P2CRM4-F1
#
_entry.id   AF-A0A6P2CRM4-F1
#
_cell.length_a   1.000
_cell.length_b   1.000
_cell.length_c   1.000
_cell.angle_alpha   90.00
_cell.angle_beta   90.00
_cell.angle_gamma   90.00
#
_symmetry.space_group_name_H-M   'P 1'
#
loop_
_entity.id
_entity.type
_entity.pdbx_description
1 polymer ?
#
loop_
_entity_poly.entity_id
_entity_poly.type
_entity_poly.pdbx_seq_one_letter_code
_entity_poly.pdbx_strand_id
1 'polypeptide(L)'
;MSPNRKRLPDRRVVCSKQPRPPVVEGTRQGRAILFAVAAWRMNCHPHGSRGWKPKSMDREQLFTLATFHNRGTVMKFSKTDTALVVIDPQNDALSETGHAWGLVGESVRANNTVENLTRLFTAAKDNGFGVFVSPHYMYPHDQRWRFSGMLEKVTLDQKVFFRTGALSLADFAGSGADWLDRFKAYIEDGKTVVVSPHKVWGPQTNDLVLQLRKCGVSKVILAGMLANLCVESHLRELVEQGFEVAVVKDATAGPRHPEIGDGYAAALVNYGFIAKAVLTTDAAVKAMR
;
A
#
# COMPACT_ATOMS: atom_id res chain seq x y z
N MET A 1 45.90 51.11 2.37
CA MET A 1 45.73 49.73 2.87
C MET A 1 44.59 49.08 2.10
N SER A 2 44.92 48.29 1.08
CA SER A 2 43.97 47.60 0.20
C SER A 2 43.48 46.28 0.79
N PRO A 3 42.25 45.82 0.47
CA PRO A 3 41.72 44.55 0.98
C PRO A 3 42.33 43.36 0.22
N ASN A 4 42.80 42.38 0.99
CA ASN A 4 43.51 41.21 0.49
C ASN A 4 42.49 40.16 -0.01
N ARG A 5 42.30 40.06 -1.34
CA ARG A 5 41.73 38.88 -2.02
C ARG A 5 42.87 37.95 -2.42
N LYS A 6 42.71 36.63 -2.16
CA LYS A 6 43.22 35.42 -2.88
C LYS A 6 43.36 34.27 -1.86
N ARG A 7 43.07 32.98 -2.10
CA ARG A 7 42.62 32.13 -3.23
C ARG A 7 42.02 30.86 -2.61
N LEU A 8 40.95 30.32 -3.18
CA LEU A 8 40.53 28.93 -2.93
C LEU A 8 41.42 27.97 -3.75
N PRO A 9 41.83 26.80 -3.23
CA PRO A 9 42.63 25.85 -3.99
C PRO A 9 41.80 25.08 -5.02
N ASP A 10 42.36 24.99 -6.23
CA ASP A 10 41.94 24.20 -7.39
C ASP A 10 41.82 22.71 -7.01
N ARG A 11 40.58 22.16 -6.95
CA ARG A 11 40.34 20.71 -6.79
C ARG A 11 40.02 20.11 -8.15
N ARG A 12 41.06 19.74 -8.89
CA ARG A 12 40.92 18.82 -10.03
C ARG A 12 40.51 17.45 -9.52
N VAL A 13 39.39 16.95 -10.03
CA VAL A 13 38.99 15.54 -9.91
C VAL A 13 39.97 14.71 -10.74
N VAL A 14 40.84 13.95 -10.10
CA VAL A 14 41.67 12.95 -10.77
C VAL A 14 40.90 11.62 -10.75
N CYS A 15 40.24 11.29 -11.86
CA CYS A 15 39.73 9.94 -12.10
C CYS A 15 40.90 9.07 -12.60
N SER A 16 41.38 8.13 -11.79
CA SER A 16 42.29 7.09 -12.26
C SER A 16 41.52 6.07 -13.11
N LYS A 17 42.00 5.82 -14.34
CA LYS A 17 41.47 4.76 -15.21
C LYS A 17 41.95 3.40 -14.70
N GLN A 18 41.03 2.53 -14.30
CA GLN A 18 41.29 1.10 -14.07
C GLN A 18 40.74 0.24 -15.22
N PRO A 19 41.34 -0.94 -15.49
CA PRO A 19 41.13 -1.68 -16.72
C PRO A 19 39.74 -2.33 -16.81
N ARG A 20 39.24 -2.49 -18.04
CA ARG A 20 37.93 -3.09 -18.34
C ARG A 20 37.91 -4.57 -17.93
N PRO A 21 36.83 -5.07 -17.29
CA PRO A 21 36.67 -6.49 -17.01
C PRO A 21 36.36 -7.28 -18.29
N PRO A 22 36.68 -8.59 -18.34
CA PRO A 22 36.48 -9.43 -19.52
C PRO A 22 34.98 -9.68 -19.77
N VAL A 23 34.63 -9.76 -21.05
CA VAL A 23 33.28 -10.09 -21.52
C VAL A 23 33.10 -11.61 -21.44
N VAL A 24 32.15 -12.07 -20.64
CA VAL A 24 31.69 -13.47 -20.64
C VAL A 24 30.28 -13.50 -21.23
N GLU A 25 30.11 -14.25 -22.31
CA GLU A 25 28.80 -14.50 -22.95
C GLU A 25 27.94 -15.39 -22.06
N GLY A 26 26.79 -14.88 -21.64
CA GLY A 26 25.85 -15.58 -20.76
C GLY A 26 24.55 -14.80 -20.57
N THR A 27 23.44 -15.53 -20.55
CA THR A 27 22.03 -15.14 -20.70
C THR A 27 21.54 -13.91 -19.88
N ARG A 28 20.54 -13.19 -20.45
CA ARG A 28 19.96 -11.90 -19.98
C ARG A 28 19.52 -11.86 -18.50
N GLN A 29 19.32 -12.98 -17.82
CA GLN A 29 18.92 -13.04 -16.41
C GLN A 29 20.09 -12.87 -15.41
N GLY A 30 21.34 -13.15 -15.82
CA GLY A 30 22.51 -12.99 -14.95
C GLY A 30 22.99 -11.54 -14.76
N ARG A 31 22.62 -10.63 -15.67
CA ARG A 31 23.07 -9.22 -15.63
C ARG A 31 22.33 -8.38 -14.58
N ALA A 32 21.08 -8.69 -14.26
CA ALA A 32 20.30 -7.92 -13.28
C ALA A 32 20.85 -8.05 -11.84
N ILE A 33 21.38 -9.24 -11.50
CA ILE A 33 21.90 -9.54 -10.16
C ILE A 33 23.23 -8.82 -9.91
N LEU A 34 24.10 -8.68 -10.93
CA LEU A 34 25.36 -7.94 -10.80
C LEU A 34 25.18 -6.41 -10.78
N PHE A 35 24.14 -5.88 -11.42
CA PHE A 35 23.86 -4.43 -11.37
C PHE A 35 23.41 -3.97 -9.98
N ALA A 36 22.62 -4.77 -9.26
CA ALA A 36 22.20 -4.46 -7.88
C ALA A 36 23.39 -4.42 -6.90
N VAL A 37 24.37 -5.31 -7.07
CA VAL A 37 25.59 -5.35 -6.24
C VAL A 37 26.55 -4.21 -6.61
N ALA A 38 26.61 -3.82 -7.89
CA ALA A 38 27.45 -2.71 -8.34
C ALA A 38 26.88 -1.33 -7.95
N ALA A 39 25.55 -1.16 -7.97
CA ALA A 39 24.89 0.09 -7.57
C ALA A 39 25.05 0.39 -6.07
N TRP A 40 25.12 -0.64 -5.21
CA TRP A 40 25.40 -0.46 -3.78
C TRP A 40 26.82 0.04 -3.48
N ARG A 41 27.78 -0.15 -4.40
CA ARG A 41 29.16 0.37 -4.27
C ARG A 41 29.30 1.84 -4.67
N MET A 42 28.31 2.45 -5.32
CA MET A 42 28.36 3.86 -5.72
C MET A 42 27.84 4.75 -4.59
N ASN A 43 28.76 4.99 -3.65
CA ASN A 43 28.60 5.75 -2.43
C ASN A 43 28.54 7.26 -2.76
N CYS A 44 27.36 7.79 -3.07
CA CYS A 44 27.13 9.24 -3.23
C CYS A 44 26.14 9.73 -2.17
N HIS A 45 26.63 10.21 -1.02
CA HIS A 45 25.82 10.92 -0.02
C HIS A 45 26.49 12.23 0.40
N PRO A 46 25.72 13.29 0.74
CA PRO A 46 26.26 14.54 1.26
C PRO A 46 26.89 14.33 2.64
N HIS A 47 27.95 15.06 2.94
CA HIS A 47 28.63 15.02 4.25
C HIS A 47 27.67 15.40 5.39
N GLY A 48 27.37 14.47 6.31
CA GLY A 48 26.81 14.83 7.61
C GLY A 48 25.98 13.77 8.36
N SER A 49 25.36 12.80 7.68
CA SER A 49 24.55 11.77 8.37
C SER A 49 25.40 10.56 8.73
N ARG A 50 25.48 10.21 10.02
CA ARG A 50 25.94 8.88 10.48
C ARG A 50 24.93 7.83 9.98
N GLY A 51 25.09 7.41 8.74
CA GLY A 51 24.30 6.33 8.14
C GLY A 51 24.55 5.04 8.90
N TRP A 52 23.47 4.37 9.27
CA TRP A 52 23.50 2.99 9.75
C TRP A 52 24.24 2.14 8.71
N LYS A 53 25.47 1.74 9.02
CA LYS A 53 26.16 0.69 8.28
C LYS A 53 25.77 -0.63 8.94
N PRO A 54 24.96 -1.50 8.29
CA PRO A 54 24.81 -2.85 8.80
C PRO A 54 26.21 -3.46 8.93
N LYS A 55 26.51 -4.08 10.09
CA LYS A 55 27.70 -4.92 10.24
C LYS A 55 27.74 -5.88 9.05
N SER A 56 28.92 -6.08 8.46
CA SER A 56 29.11 -6.97 7.32
C SER A 56 28.43 -8.31 7.62
N MET A 57 27.28 -8.55 6.98
CA MET A 57 26.57 -9.82 7.10
C MET A 57 27.37 -10.84 6.32
N ASP A 58 27.59 -12.01 6.92
CA ASP A 58 28.33 -13.06 6.25
C ASP A 58 27.51 -13.65 5.07
N ARG A 59 28.18 -14.48 4.24
CA ARG A 59 27.55 -15.06 3.04
C ARG A 59 26.38 -15.98 3.40
N GLU A 60 26.35 -16.56 4.58
CA GLU A 60 25.30 -17.48 5.04
C GLU A 60 24.06 -16.70 5.51
N GLN A 61 24.26 -15.58 6.20
CA GLN A 61 23.22 -14.61 6.52
C GLN A 61 22.62 -13.97 5.27
N LEU A 62 23.46 -13.61 4.29
CA LEU A 62 23.01 -13.11 2.99
C LEU A 62 22.27 -14.19 2.19
N PHE A 63 22.72 -15.45 2.25
CA PHE A 63 22.03 -16.57 1.60
C PHE A 63 20.70 -16.90 2.27
N THR A 64 20.62 -16.80 3.60
CA THR A 64 19.40 -16.96 4.40
C THR A 64 18.40 -15.85 4.08
N LEU A 65 18.83 -14.58 4.03
CA LEU A 65 18.00 -13.44 3.61
C LEU A 65 17.60 -13.48 2.12
N ALA A 66 18.47 -13.96 1.24
CA ALA A 66 18.14 -14.18 -0.16
C ALA A 66 17.18 -15.37 -0.35
N THR A 67 17.20 -16.36 0.54
CA THR A 67 16.21 -17.45 0.57
C THR A 67 14.90 -17.05 1.25
N PHE A 68 14.89 -16.06 2.16
CA PHE A 68 13.66 -15.40 2.64
C PHE A 68 12.85 -14.80 1.47
N HIS A 69 13.53 -14.29 0.43
CA HIS A 69 12.87 -13.75 -0.76
C HIS A 69 12.26 -14.81 -1.70
N ASN A 70 12.56 -16.11 -1.52
CA ASN A 70 12.19 -17.14 -2.50
C ASN A 70 11.72 -18.48 -1.92
N ARG A 71 11.51 -18.59 -0.59
CA ARG A 71 10.96 -19.79 0.08
C ARG A 71 9.72 -19.53 0.94
N GLY A 72 8.98 -18.47 0.67
CA GLY A 72 7.55 -18.44 1.00
C GLY A 72 6.80 -19.27 -0.03
N THR A 73 6.09 -20.31 0.38
CA THR A 73 5.13 -21.02 -0.48
C THR A 73 4.33 -20.01 -1.29
N VAL A 74 4.37 -20.11 -2.63
CA VAL A 74 3.52 -19.31 -3.52
C VAL A 74 2.09 -19.43 -3.01
N MET A 75 1.51 -18.31 -2.56
CA MET A 75 0.15 -18.30 -2.04
C MET A 75 -0.79 -18.75 -3.16
N LYS A 76 -1.46 -19.88 -2.95
CA LYS A 76 -2.41 -20.44 -3.92
C LYS A 76 -3.80 -19.93 -3.60
N PHE A 77 -4.38 -19.22 -4.56
CA PHE A 77 -5.74 -18.72 -4.47
C PHE A 77 -6.74 -19.78 -4.95
N SER A 78 -7.83 -19.93 -4.19
CA SER A 78 -8.98 -20.73 -4.58
C SER A 78 -10.25 -19.94 -4.27
N LYS A 79 -11.19 -19.89 -5.20
CA LYS A 79 -12.48 -19.21 -5.00
C LYS A 79 -13.30 -19.74 -3.81
N THR A 80 -12.96 -20.92 -3.29
CA THR A 80 -13.64 -21.56 -2.16
C THR A 80 -13.13 -21.09 -0.79
N ASP A 81 -11.90 -20.59 -0.71
CA ASP A 81 -11.24 -20.21 0.57
C ASP A 81 -10.57 -18.83 0.54
N THR A 82 -10.59 -18.18 -0.63
CA THR A 82 -9.94 -16.90 -0.90
C THR A 82 -10.97 -15.86 -1.31
N ALA A 83 -10.86 -14.65 -0.76
CA ALA A 83 -11.70 -13.52 -1.15
C ALA A 83 -10.89 -12.26 -1.44
N LEU A 84 -11.43 -11.40 -2.31
CA LEU A 84 -10.98 -10.03 -2.50
C LEU A 84 -11.60 -9.15 -1.40
N VAL A 85 -10.76 -8.44 -0.65
CA VAL A 85 -11.17 -7.41 0.30
C VAL A 85 -10.69 -6.05 -0.22
N VAL A 86 -11.64 -5.14 -0.48
CA VAL A 86 -11.35 -3.77 -0.93
C VAL A 86 -11.72 -2.79 0.18
N ILE A 87 -10.73 -2.04 0.64
CA ILE A 87 -10.85 -1.08 1.74
C ILE A 87 -11.06 0.32 1.17
N ASP A 88 -12.04 1.04 1.71
CA ASP A 88 -12.36 2.43 1.39
C ASP A 88 -12.45 2.76 -0.11
N PRO A 89 -13.25 2.02 -0.93
CA PRO A 89 -13.49 2.34 -2.33
C PRO A 89 -14.44 3.56 -2.51
N GLN A 90 -14.26 4.58 -1.66
CA GLN A 90 -15.14 5.75 -1.51
C GLN A 90 -14.57 6.98 -2.21
N ASN A 91 -15.46 7.92 -2.55
CA ASN A 91 -15.11 9.15 -3.27
C ASN A 91 -14.02 9.95 -2.56
N ASP A 92 -14.08 10.09 -1.25
CA ASP A 92 -13.10 10.88 -0.50
C ASP A 92 -11.66 10.37 -0.58
N ALA A 93 -11.49 9.05 -0.80
CA ALA A 93 -10.18 8.44 -0.94
C ALA A 93 -9.67 8.42 -2.39
N LEU A 94 -10.57 8.38 -3.38
CA LEU A 94 -10.23 7.98 -4.75
C LEU A 94 -10.68 8.94 -5.85
N SER A 95 -11.63 9.83 -5.59
CA SER A 95 -12.06 10.84 -6.55
C SER A 95 -11.08 12.02 -6.57
N GLU A 96 -10.89 12.63 -7.75
CA GLU A 96 -10.09 13.84 -7.87
C GLU A 96 -10.66 15.05 -7.08
N THR A 97 -11.94 14.99 -6.76
CA THR A 97 -12.64 15.99 -5.95
C THR A 97 -12.84 15.55 -4.51
N GLY A 98 -12.32 14.37 -4.12
CA GLY A 98 -12.43 13.84 -2.77
C GLY A 98 -11.57 14.61 -1.76
N HIS A 99 -11.96 14.64 -0.50
CA HIS A 99 -11.27 15.44 0.51
C HIS A 99 -9.80 15.04 0.71
N ALA A 100 -9.44 13.75 0.57
CA ALA A 100 -8.06 13.32 0.72
C ALA A 100 -7.17 13.55 -0.52
N TRP A 101 -7.75 14.00 -1.65
CA TRP A 101 -7.04 14.05 -2.94
C TRP A 101 -5.75 14.86 -2.91
N GLY A 102 -5.74 15.98 -2.18
CA GLY A 102 -4.54 16.81 -2.03
C GLY A 102 -3.35 16.08 -1.39
N LEU A 103 -3.61 15.04 -0.60
CA LEU A 103 -2.59 14.25 0.08
C LEU A 103 -2.24 12.95 -0.65
N VAL A 104 -3.18 12.34 -1.38
CA VAL A 104 -3.03 10.99 -1.93
C VAL A 104 -3.01 10.94 -3.46
N GLY A 105 -3.50 11.98 -4.14
CA GLY A 105 -3.77 11.98 -5.59
C GLY A 105 -2.53 11.72 -6.45
N GLU A 106 -1.36 12.19 -6.04
CA GLU A 106 -0.11 11.87 -6.74
C GLU A 106 0.22 10.37 -6.67
N SER A 107 0.07 9.75 -5.49
CA SER A 107 0.28 8.32 -5.32
C SER A 107 -0.78 7.50 -6.05
N VAL A 108 -2.05 7.93 -6.04
CA VAL A 108 -3.15 7.27 -6.75
C VAL A 108 -2.88 7.22 -8.25
N ARG A 109 -2.51 8.36 -8.85
CA ARG A 109 -2.18 8.43 -10.28
C ARG A 109 -0.92 7.64 -10.62
N ALA A 110 0.14 7.77 -9.81
CA ALA A 110 1.40 7.06 -10.05
C ALA A 110 1.24 5.53 -10.02
N ASN A 111 0.36 5.02 -9.17
CA ASN A 111 0.10 3.58 -9.03
C ASN A 111 -1.00 3.06 -9.96
N ASN A 112 -1.73 3.94 -10.67
CA ASN A 112 -2.91 3.57 -11.45
C ASN A 112 -3.96 2.84 -10.56
N THR A 113 -4.13 3.32 -9.33
CA THR A 113 -4.85 2.60 -8.26
C THR A 113 -6.30 2.31 -8.63
N VAL A 114 -7.02 3.28 -9.20
CA VAL A 114 -8.46 3.14 -9.53
C VAL A 114 -8.67 2.09 -10.63
N GLU A 115 -7.83 2.12 -11.66
CA GLU A 115 -7.82 1.17 -12.77
C GLU A 115 -7.45 -0.23 -12.28
N ASN A 116 -6.43 -0.33 -11.42
CA ASN A 116 -6.00 -1.60 -10.85
C ASN A 116 -7.08 -2.23 -9.95
N LEU A 117 -7.77 -1.43 -9.13
CA LEU A 117 -8.94 -1.88 -8.37
C LEU A 117 -10.06 -2.38 -9.30
N THR A 118 -10.34 -1.67 -10.39
CA THR A 118 -11.33 -2.10 -11.41
C THR A 118 -10.99 -3.51 -11.94
N ARG A 119 -9.71 -3.74 -12.24
CA ARG A 119 -9.21 -5.03 -12.74
C ARG A 119 -9.33 -6.14 -11.70
N LEU A 120 -9.06 -5.85 -10.43
CA LEU A 120 -9.23 -6.82 -9.34
C LEU A 120 -10.70 -7.18 -9.13
N PHE A 121 -11.60 -6.18 -9.07
CA PHE A 121 -13.04 -6.43 -8.99
C PHE A 121 -13.52 -7.32 -10.13
N THR A 122 -13.15 -6.97 -11.36
CA THR A 122 -13.51 -7.73 -12.57
C THR A 122 -13.01 -9.16 -12.47
N ALA A 123 -11.73 -9.37 -12.19
CA ALA A 123 -11.14 -10.70 -12.10
C ALA A 123 -11.75 -11.56 -10.98
N ALA A 124 -12.02 -10.97 -9.81
CA ALA A 124 -12.66 -11.68 -8.71
C ALA A 124 -14.08 -12.13 -9.10
N LYS A 125 -14.88 -11.24 -9.68
CA LYS A 125 -16.26 -11.51 -10.10
C LYS A 125 -16.32 -12.55 -11.21
N ASP A 126 -15.51 -12.40 -12.26
CA ASP A 126 -15.49 -13.31 -13.42
C ASP A 126 -15.10 -14.74 -13.05
N ASN A 127 -14.26 -14.90 -12.02
CA ASN A 127 -13.77 -16.21 -11.59
C ASN A 127 -14.45 -16.74 -10.31
N GLY A 128 -15.49 -16.04 -9.84
CA GLY A 128 -16.34 -16.49 -8.73
C GLY A 128 -15.71 -16.40 -7.34
N PHE A 129 -14.72 -15.53 -7.14
CA PHE A 129 -14.19 -15.22 -5.82
C PHE A 129 -15.19 -14.35 -5.04
N GLY A 130 -15.23 -14.56 -3.72
CA GLY A 130 -15.96 -13.66 -2.82
C GLY A 130 -15.36 -12.24 -2.88
N VAL A 131 -16.23 -11.23 -2.81
CA VAL A 131 -15.83 -9.82 -2.76
C VAL A 131 -16.43 -9.18 -1.50
N PHE A 132 -15.56 -8.57 -0.71
CA PHE A 132 -15.89 -7.89 0.53
C PHE A 132 -15.41 -6.44 0.46
N VAL A 133 -16.23 -5.51 0.90
CA VAL A 133 -15.89 -4.09 0.99
C VAL A 133 -15.91 -3.66 2.44
N SER A 134 -14.80 -3.07 2.90
CA SER A 134 -14.67 -2.46 4.23
C SER A 134 -14.67 -0.95 4.08
N PRO A 135 -15.80 -0.27 4.38
CA PRO A 135 -15.88 1.18 4.27
C PRO A 135 -15.41 1.89 5.55
N HIS A 136 -15.06 3.16 5.41
CA HIS A 136 -14.84 4.10 6.52
C HIS A 136 -16.04 5.03 6.59
N TYR A 137 -16.66 5.18 7.77
CA TYR A 137 -17.68 6.21 7.99
C TYR A 137 -17.45 6.97 9.30
N MET A 138 -17.63 8.29 9.20
CA MET A 138 -17.69 9.21 10.34
C MET A 138 -19.10 9.82 10.46
N TYR A 139 -19.50 10.16 11.68
CA TYR A 139 -20.83 10.70 11.99
C TYR A 139 -20.76 11.90 12.94
N PRO A 140 -21.87 12.68 13.09
CA PRO A 140 -21.88 13.84 13.98
C PRO A 140 -21.58 13.55 15.45
N HIS A 141 -21.80 12.33 15.93
CA HIS A 141 -21.45 11.99 17.31
C HIS A 141 -19.95 11.73 17.49
N ASP A 142 -19.22 11.37 16.44
CA ASP A 142 -17.76 11.15 16.49
C ASP A 142 -17.00 12.48 16.68
N GLN A 143 -17.59 13.61 16.27
CA GLN A 143 -17.08 14.96 16.56
C GLN A 143 -16.98 15.29 18.07
N ARG A 144 -17.60 14.47 18.93
CA ARG A 144 -17.57 14.66 20.40
C ARG A 144 -16.47 13.85 21.07
N TRP A 145 -15.64 13.14 20.32
CA TRP A 145 -14.50 12.42 20.90
C TRP A 145 -13.57 13.39 21.62
N ARG A 146 -13.11 13.00 22.81
CA ARG A 146 -12.34 13.87 23.71
C ARG A 146 -10.85 13.94 23.35
N PHE A 147 -10.40 13.04 22.48
CA PHE A 147 -9.02 12.93 22.00
C PHE A 147 -9.02 12.28 20.62
N SER A 148 -7.97 12.53 19.86
CA SER A 148 -7.76 11.95 18.53
C SER A 148 -6.29 12.05 18.14
N GLY A 149 -5.83 11.14 17.29
CA GLY A 149 -4.57 11.29 16.58
C GLY A 149 -4.58 12.47 15.59
N MET A 150 -3.41 12.81 15.03
CA MET A 150 -3.29 13.94 14.10
C MET A 150 -4.19 13.78 12.87
N LEU A 151 -4.09 12.65 12.16
CA LEU A 151 -4.91 12.43 10.96
C LEU A 151 -6.38 12.19 11.30
N GLU A 152 -6.71 11.54 12.43
CA GLU A 152 -8.10 11.41 12.89
C GLU A 152 -8.75 12.79 13.10
N LYS A 153 -8.00 13.73 13.69
CA LYS A 153 -8.48 15.11 13.85
C LYS A 153 -8.76 15.76 12.49
N VAL A 154 -7.85 15.61 11.54
CA VAL A 154 -8.02 16.14 10.17
C VAL A 154 -9.24 15.52 9.50
N THR A 155 -9.43 14.20 9.60
CA THR A 155 -10.61 13.48 9.08
C THR A 155 -11.91 14.08 9.64
N LEU A 156 -11.97 14.33 10.95
CA LEU A 156 -13.15 14.93 11.59
C LEU A 156 -13.35 16.40 11.19
N ASP A 157 -12.30 17.22 11.25
CA ASP A 157 -12.38 18.66 10.94
C ASP A 157 -12.78 18.90 9.48
N GLN A 158 -12.28 18.08 8.56
CA GLN A 158 -12.58 18.15 7.12
C GLN A 158 -13.80 17.31 6.71
N LYS A 159 -14.42 16.58 7.65
CA LYS A 159 -15.58 15.71 7.39
C LYS A 159 -15.32 14.69 6.26
N VAL A 160 -14.13 14.10 6.25
CA VAL A 160 -13.79 13.01 5.34
C VAL A 160 -14.62 11.77 5.70
N PHE A 161 -15.22 11.13 4.70
CA PHE A 161 -16.14 10.00 4.80
C PHE A 161 -17.38 10.24 5.68
N PHE A 162 -17.75 11.51 5.83
CA PHE A 162 -18.77 11.91 6.79
C PHE A 162 -20.19 11.66 6.27
N ARG A 163 -21.02 11.08 7.12
CA ARG A 163 -22.45 10.88 6.86
C ARG A 163 -23.29 11.73 7.82
N THR A 164 -24.44 12.20 7.35
CA THR A 164 -25.37 13.02 8.15
C THR A 164 -25.92 12.27 9.36
N GLY A 165 -26.01 10.93 9.29
CA GLY A 165 -26.30 10.07 10.43
C GLY A 165 -26.13 8.58 10.08
N ALA A 166 -25.95 7.73 11.10
CA ALA A 166 -25.74 6.30 10.92
C ALA A 166 -26.96 5.60 10.27
N LEU A 167 -28.17 6.07 10.59
CA LEU A 167 -29.43 5.54 10.08
C LEU A 167 -30.01 6.37 8.91
N SER A 168 -29.26 7.35 8.40
CA SER A 168 -29.73 8.27 7.35
C SER A 168 -28.96 8.04 6.05
N LEU A 169 -29.69 8.08 4.93
CA LEU A 169 -29.13 8.19 3.58
C LEU A 169 -29.30 9.60 3.00
N ALA A 170 -29.83 10.55 3.77
CA ALA A 170 -29.89 11.95 3.34
C ALA A 170 -28.48 12.45 2.98
N ASP A 171 -28.37 13.04 1.80
CA ASP A 171 -27.12 13.54 1.20
C ASP A 171 -26.02 12.48 1.04
N PHE A 172 -26.36 11.18 1.04
CA PHE A 172 -25.37 10.11 0.86
C PHE A 172 -24.92 10.00 -0.59
N ALA A 173 -25.87 9.92 -1.53
CA ALA A 173 -25.55 9.70 -2.94
C ALA A 173 -24.70 10.85 -3.51
N GLY A 174 -23.55 10.51 -4.10
CA GLY A 174 -22.58 11.46 -4.63
C GLY A 174 -21.72 12.17 -3.58
N SER A 175 -21.90 11.88 -2.28
CA SER A 175 -21.05 12.43 -1.22
C SER A 175 -19.64 11.82 -1.23
N GLY A 176 -18.75 12.42 -0.44
CA GLY A 176 -17.42 11.86 -0.17
C GLY A 176 -17.46 10.46 0.46
N ALA A 177 -18.53 10.15 1.21
CA ALA A 177 -18.75 8.85 1.81
C ALA A 177 -19.31 7.80 0.85
N ASP A 178 -19.88 8.21 -0.29
CA ASP A 178 -20.39 7.29 -1.32
C ASP A 178 -19.25 6.55 -2.02
N TRP A 179 -19.58 5.45 -2.71
CA TRP A 179 -18.64 4.73 -3.55
C TRP A 179 -18.17 5.59 -4.71
N LEU A 180 -16.92 5.37 -5.13
CA LEU A 180 -16.48 5.85 -6.43
C LEU A 180 -17.40 5.26 -7.50
N ASP A 181 -17.95 6.11 -8.36
CA ASP A 181 -19.02 5.73 -9.32
C ASP A 181 -18.67 4.49 -10.15
N ARG A 182 -17.43 4.41 -10.63
CA ARG A 182 -16.90 3.26 -11.40
C ARG A 182 -17.00 1.92 -10.66
N PHE A 183 -17.05 1.93 -9.33
CA PHE A 183 -17.11 0.70 -8.52
C PHE A 183 -18.52 0.28 -8.14
N LYS A 184 -19.54 1.14 -8.29
CA LYS A 184 -20.92 0.84 -7.88
C LYS A 184 -21.45 -0.44 -8.48
N ALA A 185 -21.24 -0.66 -9.79
CA ALA A 185 -21.68 -1.88 -10.47
C ALA A 185 -21.08 -3.18 -9.90
N TYR A 186 -19.91 -3.12 -9.26
CA TYR A 186 -19.28 -4.28 -8.62
C TYR A 186 -19.73 -4.45 -7.16
N ILE A 187 -20.06 -3.35 -6.48
CA ILE A 187 -20.40 -3.34 -5.05
C ILE A 187 -21.90 -3.53 -4.82
N GLU A 188 -22.75 -2.94 -5.65
CA GLU A 188 -24.21 -2.92 -5.51
C GLU A 188 -24.90 -4.06 -6.29
N ASP A 189 -24.16 -5.13 -6.59
CA ASP A 189 -24.63 -6.27 -7.41
C ASP A 189 -25.53 -7.27 -6.63
N GLY A 190 -25.85 -6.96 -5.37
CA GLY A 190 -26.62 -7.82 -4.47
C GLY A 190 -25.86 -9.06 -3.97
N LYS A 191 -24.57 -9.21 -4.29
CA LYS A 191 -23.73 -10.36 -3.90
C LYS A 191 -22.50 -9.95 -3.10
N THR A 192 -21.94 -8.77 -3.37
CA THR A 192 -20.82 -8.22 -2.60
C THR A 192 -21.23 -8.01 -1.15
N VAL A 193 -20.37 -8.46 -0.23
CA VAL A 193 -20.57 -8.21 1.20
C VAL A 193 -19.98 -6.84 1.53
N VAL A 194 -20.85 -5.88 1.89
CA VAL A 194 -20.41 -4.61 2.49
C VAL A 194 -20.46 -4.79 4.00
N VAL A 195 -19.30 -4.72 4.64
CA VAL A 195 -19.21 -4.89 6.09
C VAL A 195 -19.55 -3.57 6.80
N SER A 196 -19.78 -3.65 8.11
CA SER A 196 -19.92 -2.49 8.98
C SER A 196 -18.70 -1.57 8.81
N PRO A 197 -18.87 -0.25 8.94
CA PRO A 197 -17.76 0.67 8.74
C PRO A 197 -16.73 0.54 9.85
N HIS A 198 -15.44 0.63 9.50
CA HIS A 198 -14.43 0.90 10.51
C HIS A 198 -14.41 2.40 10.85
N LYS A 199 -13.92 2.73 12.06
CA LYS A 199 -13.95 4.11 12.60
C LYS A 199 -12.65 4.88 12.43
N VAL A 200 -11.53 4.18 12.57
CA VAL A 200 -10.20 4.80 12.63
C VAL A 200 -9.38 4.28 11.45
N TRP A 201 -8.72 3.12 11.58
CA TRP A 201 -7.91 2.56 10.49
C TRP A 201 -8.18 1.07 10.24
N GLY A 202 -8.25 0.25 11.30
CA GLY A 202 -8.36 -1.20 11.17
C GLY A 202 -9.79 -1.75 11.37
N PRO A 203 -10.00 -3.05 11.08
CA PRO A 203 -11.30 -3.69 11.11
C PRO A 203 -11.71 -4.14 12.53
N GLN A 204 -10.96 -3.82 13.58
CA GLN A 204 -11.30 -4.18 14.97
C GLN A 204 -12.67 -3.65 15.41
N THR A 205 -13.18 -2.63 14.72
CA THR A 205 -14.46 -1.97 15.02
C THR A 205 -15.58 -2.38 14.06
N ASN A 206 -15.35 -3.32 13.14
CA ASN A 206 -16.37 -3.81 12.22
C ASN A 206 -16.53 -5.34 12.24
N ASP A 207 -17.42 -5.85 11.40
CA ASP A 207 -17.75 -7.28 11.30
C ASP A 207 -17.03 -8.01 10.16
N LEU A 208 -15.96 -7.46 9.57
CA LEU A 208 -15.24 -8.08 8.45
C LEU A 208 -14.78 -9.50 8.77
N VAL A 209 -14.13 -9.70 9.91
CA VAL A 209 -13.61 -11.01 10.32
C VAL A 209 -14.74 -12.02 10.51
N LEU A 210 -15.87 -11.59 11.05
CA LEU A 210 -17.06 -12.43 11.21
C LEU A 210 -17.57 -12.88 9.84
N GLN A 211 -17.78 -11.95 8.91
CA GLN A 211 -18.31 -12.21 7.58
C GLN A 211 -17.38 -13.15 6.79
N LEU A 212 -16.07 -12.87 6.76
CA LEU A 212 -15.08 -13.73 6.10
C LEU A 212 -15.11 -15.17 6.63
N ARG A 213 -15.09 -15.35 7.96
CA ARG A 213 -15.12 -16.69 8.58
C ARG A 213 -16.43 -17.42 8.32
N LYS A 214 -17.58 -16.72 8.35
CA LYS A 214 -18.88 -17.32 8.03
C LYS A 214 -18.99 -17.75 6.56
N CYS A 215 -18.24 -17.12 5.67
CA CYS A 215 -18.11 -17.53 4.27
C CYS A 215 -17.00 -18.57 4.03
N GLY A 216 -16.34 -19.09 5.08
CA GLY A 216 -15.28 -20.10 4.94
C GLY A 216 -13.97 -19.56 4.37
N VAL A 217 -13.78 -18.24 4.38
CA VAL A 217 -12.56 -17.60 3.86
C VAL A 217 -11.44 -17.72 4.88
N SER A 218 -10.26 -18.14 4.42
CA SER A 218 -9.00 -18.16 5.20
C SER A 218 -7.88 -17.38 4.52
N LYS A 219 -8.06 -16.99 3.26
CA LYS A 219 -7.10 -16.24 2.46
C LYS A 219 -7.69 -14.94 1.94
N VAL A 220 -6.93 -13.86 2.01
CA VAL A 220 -7.39 -12.53 1.59
C VAL A 220 -6.45 -11.95 0.55
N ILE A 221 -7.03 -11.48 -0.56
CA ILE A 221 -6.39 -10.57 -1.50
C ILE A 221 -6.81 -9.16 -1.05
N LEU A 222 -5.88 -8.40 -0.49
CA LEU A 222 -6.13 -7.10 0.13
C LEU A 222 -5.73 -5.95 -0.80
N ALA A 223 -6.65 -5.03 -1.02
CA ALA A 223 -6.44 -3.82 -1.82
C ALA A 223 -7.28 -2.65 -1.27
N GLY A 224 -7.09 -1.46 -1.83
CA GLY A 224 -7.86 -0.27 -1.46
C GLY A 224 -7.02 0.82 -0.82
N MET A 225 -7.63 1.64 0.03
CA MET A 225 -7.06 2.86 0.55
C MET A 225 -7.10 2.87 2.08
N LEU A 226 -6.21 3.56 2.80
CA LEU A 226 -4.88 4.04 2.38
C LEU A 226 -3.80 3.04 2.77
N ALA A 227 -2.70 3.01 2.01
CA ALA A 227 -1.66 1.98 2.13
C ALA A 227 -1.12 1.81 3.57
N ASN A 228 -0.50 2.82 4.16
CA ASN A 228 0.07 2.73 5.52
C ASN A 228 -0.94 2.93 6.65
N LEU A 229 -2.20 3.20 6.34
CA LEU A 229 -3.26 3.44 7.33
C LEU A 229 -4.23 2.28 7.32
N CYS A 230 -5.36 2.41 6.61
CA CYS A 230 -6.40 1.41 6.67
C CYS A 230 -5.95 0.06 6.11
N VAL A 231 -5.25 0.02 4.97
CA VAL A 231 -4.79 -1.23 4.37
C VAL A 231 -3.79 -1.95 5.27
N GLU A 232 -2.76 -1.26 5.78
CA GLU A 232 -1.81 -1.87 6.71
C GLU A 232 -2.47 -2.30 8.04
N SER A 233 -3.42 -1.50 8.56
CA SER A 233 -4.12 -1.84 9.80
C SER A 233 -5.02 -3.08 9.63
N HIS A 234 -5.68 -3.22 8.48
CA HIS A 234 -6.42 -4.42 8.11
C HIS A 234 -5.49 -5.61 7.89
N LEU A 235 -4.35 -5.42 7.24
CA LEU A 235 -3.35 -6.47 7.07
C LEU A 235 -2.92 -7.03 8.43
N ARG A 236 -2.53 -6.16 9.37
CA ARG A 236 -2.08 -6.56 10.71
C ARG A 236 -3.16 -7.33 11.44
N GLU A 237 -4.38 -6.80 11.50
CA GLU A 237 -5.48 -7.47 12.20
C GLU A 237 -5.84 -8.82 11.56
N LEU A 238 -5.94 -8.90 10.23
CA LEU A 238 -6.26 -10.15 9.54
C LEU A 238 -5.18 -11.22 9.79
N VAL A 239 -3.90 -10.85 9.80
CA VAL A 239 -2.81 -11.78 10.13
C VAL A 239 -2.93 -12.27 11.59
N GLU A 240 -3.18 -11.38 12.55
CA GLU A 240 -3.40 -11.75 13.96
C GLU A 240 -4.64 -12.64 14.15
N GLN A 241 -5.66 -12.47 13.30
CA GLN A 241 -6.86 -13.31 13.26
C GLN A 241 -6.67 -14.62 12.48
N GLY A 242 -5.44 -14.93 12.03
CA GLY A 242 -5.07 -16.21 11.43
C GLY A 242 -5.34 -16.33 9.92
N PHE A 243 -5.57 -15.23 9.21
CA PHE A 243 -5.71 -15.25 7.75
C PHE A 243 -4.35 -15.21 7.05
N GLU A 244 -4.23 -15.89 5.91
CA GLU A 244 -3.13 -15.63 4.97
C GLU A 244 -3.49 -14.43 4.10
N VAL A 245 -2.67 -13.38 4.11
CA VAL A 245 -2.99 -12.13 3.40
C VAL A 245 -1.96 -11.83 2.31
N ALA A 246 -2.43 -11.69 1.06
CA ALA A 246 -1.69 -11.10 -0.04
C ALA A 246 -2.11 -9.65 -0.23
N VAL A 247 -1.17 -8.71 -0.24
CA VAL A 247 -1.47 -7.29 -0.52
C VAL A 247 -1.13 -6.97 -1.98
N VAL A 248 -2.06 -6.31 -2.69
CA VAL A 248 -1.85 -5.87 -4.07
C VAL A 248 -1.30 -4.45 -4.08
N LYS A 249 0.03 -4.31 -4.22
CA LYS A 249 0.76 -3.07 -3.92
C LYS A 249 0.44 -1.89 -4.84
N ASP A 250 0.06 -2.15 -6.08
CA ASP A 250 -0.31 -1.12 -7.07
C ASP A 250 -1.84 -0.92 -7.16
N ALA A 251 -2.62 -1.67 -6.38
CA ALA A 251 -4.05 -1.42 -6.13
C ALA A 251 -4.27 -0.78 -4.75
N THR A 252 -3.28 -0.03 -4.29
CA THR A 252 -3.36 0.88 -3.13
C THR A 252 -2.52 2.13 -3.38
N ALA A 253 -2.70 3.14 -2.56
CA ALA A 253 -1.93 4.38 -2.57
C ALA A 253 -1.87 4.95 -1.16
N GLY A 254 -0.84 5.74 -0.89
CA GLY A 254 -0.59 6.34 0.42
C GLY A 254 -0.51 7.86 0.37
N PRO A 255 -0.67 8.53 1.51
CA PRO A 255 -0.46 9.95 1.64
C PRO A 255 1.00 10.33 1.39
N ARG A 256 1.24 11.46 0.74
CA ARG A 256 2.56 12.09 0.59
C ARG A 256 2.52 13.48 1.21
N HIS A 257 3.21 13.64 2.33
CA HIS A 257 3.31 14.93 3.02
C HIS A 257 4.74 15.46 2.92
N PRO A 258 4.95 16.76 2.63
CA PRO A 258 6.29 17.33 2.46
C PRO A 258 7.19 17.16 3.71
N GLU A 259 6.60 17.14 4.91
CA GLU A 259 7.35 17.04 6.17
C GLU A 259 7.32 15.63 6.80
N ILE A 260 6.21 14.89 6.66
CA ILE A 260 6.04 13.58 7.32
C ILE A 260 6.62 12.47 6.44
N GLY A 261 6.60 12.66 5.12
CA GLY A 261 7.16 11.74 4.14
C GLY A 261 6.12 11.01 3.31
N ASP A 262 6.57 9.93 2.68
CA ASP A 262 5.78 9.09 1.78
C ASP A 262 5.23 7.88 2.54
N GLY A 263 3.93 7.91 2.84
CA GLY A 263 3.21 6.82 3.49
C GLY A 263 3.12 5.57 2.63
N TYR A 264 3.05 5.69 1.31
CA TYR A 264 3.05 4.52 0.42
C TYR A 264 4.39 3.77 0.50
N ALA A 265 5.51 4.50 0.47
CA ALA A 265 6.84 3.88 0.60
C ALA A 265 7.01 3.18 1.96
N ALA A 266 6.53 3.79 3.04
CA ALA A 266 6.53 3.17 4.38
C ALA A 266 5.69 1.89 4.41
N ALA A 267 4.50 1.90 3.80
CA ALA A 267 3.62 0.73 3.72
C ALA A 267 4.30 -0.44 3.00
N LEU A 268 4.97 -0.20 1.87
CA LEU A 268 5.62 -1.27 1.12
C LEU A 268 6.72 -1.97 1.91
N VAL A 269 7.47 -1.24 2.73
CA VAL A 269 8.46 -1.82 3.64
C VAL A 269 7.75 -2.75 4.61
N ASN A 270 6.71 -2.27 5.28
CA ASN A 270 5.96 -3.03 6.28
C ASN A 270 5.25 -4.25 5.68
N TYR A 271 4.63 -4.11 4.51
CA TYR A 271 4.00 -5.23 3.79
C TYR A 271 4.99 -6.37 3.54
N GLY A 272 6.23 -6.05 3.19
CA GLY A 272 7.28 -7.06 2.96
C GLY A 272 7.65 -7.87 4.21
N PHE A 273 7.41 -7.34 5.42
CA PHE A 273 7.66 -8.04 6.67
C PHE A 273 6.42 -8.77 7.22
N ILE A 274 5.22 -8.30 6.88
CA ILE A 274 3.97 -8.75 7.52
C ILE A 274 3.16 -9.67 6.60
N ALA A 275 3.02 -9.32 5.33
CA ALA A 275 2.13 -10.03 4.42
C ALA A 275 2.71 -11.38 4.00
N LYS A 276 1.82 -12.34 3.72
CA LYS A 276 2.21 -13.63 3.12
C LYS A 276 2.79 -13.44 1.72
N ALA A 277 2.23 -12.49 0.97
CA ALA A 277 2.71 -12.10 -0.35
C ALA A 277 2.42 -10.61 -0.62
N VAL A 278 3.29 -9.98 -1.39
CA VAL A 278 3.08 -8.63 -1.92
C VAL A 278 3.10 -8.72 -3.45
N LEU A 279 1.94 -8.54 -4.07
CA LEU A 279 1.71 -8.80 -5.48
C LEU A 279 1.49 -7.51 -6.27
N THR A 280 1.80 -7.53 -7.57
CA THR A 280 1.23 -6.56 -8.51
C THR A 280 -0.18 -6.99 -8.90
N THR A 281 -0.97 -6.06 -9.43
CA THR A 281 -2.31 -6.33 -9.93
C THR A 281 -2.28 -7.39 -11.03
N ASP A 282 -1.29 -7.33 -11.92
CA ASP A 282 -1.10 -8.34 -12.96
C ASP A 282 -0.94 -9.76 -12.38
N ALA A 283 -0.14 -9.90 -11.32
CA ALA A 283 0.09 -11.18 -10.68
C ALA A 283 -1.17 -11.67 -9.94
N ALA A 284 -1.88 -10.78 -9.23
CA ALA A 284 -3.11 -11.12 -8.53
C ALA A 284 -4.23 -11.52 -9.50
N VAL A 285 -4.44 -10.76 -10.58
CA VAL A 285 -5.41 -11.09 -11.64
C VAL A 285 -5.07 -12.43 -12.29
N LYS A 286 -3.79 -12.68 -12.59
CA LYS A 286 -3.36 -13.97 -13.14
C LYS A 286 -3.62 -15.13 -12.18
N ALA A 287 -3.45 -14.93 -10.88
CA ALA A 287 -3.64 -15.95 -9.86
C ALA A 287 -5.12 -16.24 -9.54
N MET A 288 -6.05 -15.37 -9.95
CA MET A 288 -7.50 -15.60 -9.83
C MET A 288 -8.11 -16.32 -11.05
N ARG A 289 -7.34 -16.60 -12.11
CA ARG A 289 -7.79 -17.36 -13.29
C ARG A 289 -7.51 -18.84 -13.11
#